data_AF-A0A372LZF2-F1
#
_entry.id   AF-A0A372LZF2-F1
#
_cell.length_a   1.000
_cell.length_b   1.000
_cell.length_c   1.000
_cell.angle_alpha   90.00
_cell.angle_beta   90.00
_cell.angle_gamma   90.00
#
_symmetry.space_group_name_H-M   'P 1'
#
loop_
_entity.id
_entity.type
_entity.pdbx_description
1 polymer ?
#
loop_
_entity_poly.entity_id
_entity_poly.type
_entity_poly.pdbx_seq_one_letter_code
_entity_poly.pdbx_strand_id
1 'polypeptide(L)'
;MGHGLAEHWLSLKFCEALHGNRARAMDLTERGRTPESWYKGMQARELAVGFGLAAAEHIVQQRYPGHIVSVVDTGTVLRAGWPPNVSQHSNSSRPRPDYILEAWKPGEPSKITFVACRGNHQQPSKRGGKTRSTTLQQLVKGAELTEGMQFGDWNTAASLMLSTELIGQGGIVVNVIESPGDAQLPLRVPGAPGNADDEIRDRPGIPYLNAVQIPVHEGQRAHRVDGFQVGPDDLAWFGQLLARTGAAGLTAFAGGGPNTAHYLTARQGRKHYQVPIFAATSSVDDAQIYVGGVKFVGTDHVFRLGSVRVEAFSGMAENLYKLIKEGEVEEYRRVAHNLSSTWGDIQKEDRQTSPLSLQPNGTVMALRILPLRRQRKP
;
A
#
# COMPACT_ATOMS: atom_id res chain seq x y z
N MET A 1 -5.50 -9.69 -4.27
CA MET A 1 -6.86 -10.24 -4.09
C MET A 1 -7.25 -9.90 -2.66
N GLY A 2 -8.31 -9.10 -2.52
CA GLY A 2 -8.68 -8.47 -1.26
C GLY A 2 -9.09 -9.50 -0.23
N HIS A 3 -8.33 -9.53 0.86
CA HIS A 3 -8.86 -9.95 2.15
C HIS A 3 -10.11 -9.11 2.42
N GLY A 4 -11.21 -9.74 2.85
CA GLY A 4 -12.38 -8.99 3.29
C GLY A 4 -11.99 -8.02 4.40
N LEU A 5 -12.70 -6.90 4.57
CA LEU A 5 -12.43 -5.92 5.64
C LEU A 5 -12.27 -6.62 7.01
N ALA A 6 -13.07 -7.66 7.29
CA ALA A 6 -12.93 -8.49 8.48
C ALA A 6 -11.55 -9.17 8.64
N GLU A 7 -10.93 -9.67 7.56
CA GLU A 7 -9.58 -10.24 7.59
C GLU A 7 -8.50 -9.15 7.74
N HIS A 8 -8.71 -7.96 7.15
CA HIS A 8 -7.86 -6.79 7.41
C HIS A 8 -7.90 -6.38 8.89
N TRP A 9 -9.09 -6.36 9.50
CA TRP A 9 -9.27 -6.06 10.91
C TRP A 9 -8.71 -7.15 11.83
N LEU A 10 -8.71 -8.41 11.40
CA LEU A 10 -8.00 -9.47 12.11
C LEU A 10 -6.49 -9.22 12.16
N SER A 11 -5.88 -8.50 11.23
CA SER A 11 -4.47 -8.12 11.33
C SER A 11 -4.19 -7.12 12.46
N LEU A 12 -5.19 -6.37 12.96
CA LEU A 12 -5.02 -5.50 14.13
C LEU A 12 -4.72 -6.27 15.42
N LYS A 13 -5.00 -7.58 15.48
CA LYS A 13 -4.54 -8.42 16.61
C LYS A 13 -3.02 -8.41 16.75
N PHE A 14 -2.29 -8.13 15.67
CA PHE A 14 -0.84 -7.99 15.71
C PHE A 14 -0.38 -6.74 16.47
N CYS A 15 -1.26 -5.76 16.72
CA CYS A 15 -0.97 -4.67 17.65
C CYS A 15 -0.72 -5.17 19.09
N GLU A 16 -1.28 -6.32 19.50
CA GLU A 16 -0.98 -6.91 20.82
C GLU A 16 0.48 -7.37 20.95
N ALA A 17 1.18 -7.55 19.83
CA ALA A 17 2.58 -7.92 19.81
C ALA A 17 3.53 -6.73 19.98
N LEU A 18 3.02 -5.50 20.07
CA LEU A 18 3.79 -4.28 20.04
C LEU A 18 3.50 -3.41 21.27
N HIS A 19 4.53 -2.76 21.81
CA HIS A 19 4.38 -1.68 22.78
C HIS A 19 5.34 -0.52 22.48
N GLY A 20 5.05 0.64 23.03
CA GLY A 20 6.04 1.72 23.12
C GLY A 20 7.01 1.45 24.26
N ASN A 21 8.31 1.59 24.00
CA ASN A 21 9.35 1.52 25.02
C ASN A 21 9.69 2.92 25.56
N ARG A 22 10.51 2.97 26.62
CA ARG A 22 10.92 4.23 27.28
C ARG A 22 11.70 5.19 26.36
N ALA A 23 12.28 4.69 25.28
CA ALA A 23 13.00 5.49 24.28
C ALA A 23 12.07 6.08 23.21
N ARG A 24 10.74 6.00 23.39
CA ARG A 24 9.74 6.39 22.39
C ARG A 24 9.86 5.62 21.07
N ALA A 25 10.47 4.44 21.12
CA ALA A 25 10.53 3.50 20.00
C ALA A 25 9.51 2.36 20.21
N MET A 26 9.21 1.64 19.14
CA MET A 26 8.34 0.46 19.20
C MET A 26 9.16 -0.80 19.48
N ASP A 27 8.68 -1.64 20.39
CA ASP A 27 9.30 -2.92 20.76
C ASP A 27 8.24 -4.03 20.87
N LEU A 28 8.68 -5.28 20.89
CA LEU A 28 7.80 -6.44 20.98
C LEU A 28 7.35 -6.69 22.43
N THR A 29 6.06 -6.98 22.62
CA THR A 29 5.52 -7.49 23.90
C THR A 29 6.01 -8.92 24.17
N GLU A 30 5.79 -9.43 25.38
CA GLU A 30 6.08 -10.84 25.69
C GLU A 30 5.32 -11.81 24.76
N ARG A 31 4.08 -11.48 24.39
CA ARG A 31 3.32 -12.22 23.36
C ARG A 31 3.97 -12.09 21.99
N GLY A 32 4.38 -10.89 21.58
CA GLY A 32 5.11 -10.67 20.32
C GLY A 32 6.45 -11.41 20.23
N ARG A 33 7.05 -11.74 21.38
CA ARG A 33 8.28 -12.52 21.48
C ARG A 33 8.05 -14.03 21.44
N THR A 34 6.83 -14.50 21.74
CA THR A 34 6.51 -15.92 21.88
C THR A 34 5.81 -16.45 20.61
N PRO A 35 6.46 -17.33 19.82
CA PRO A 35 5.95 -17.73 18.53
C PRO A 35 5.09 -19.00 18.62
N GLU A 36 3.78 -18.85 18.48
CA GLU A 36 2.93 -19.98 18.08
C GLU A 36 3.05 -20.17 16.57
N SER A 37 3.42 -21.39 16.14
CA SER A 37 3.90 -21.74 14.78
C SER A 37 3.04 -21.17 13.63
N TRP A 38 1.71 -21.11 13.80
CA TRP A 38 0.77 -20.65 12.79
C TRP A 38 0.58 -19.11 12.76
N TYR A 39 0.84 -18.42 13.86
CA TYR A 39 0.77 -16.95 13.94
C TYR A 39 2.06 -16.28 13.45
N LYS A 40 3.23 -16.89 13.70
CA LYS A 40 4.55 -16.31 13.39
C LYS A 40 4.73 -15.92 11.91
N GLY A 41 4.42 -16.83 10.98
CA GLY A 41 4.68 -16.60 9.55
C GLY A 41 3.82 -15.48 8.95
N MET A 42 2.55 -15.44 9.33
CA MET A 42 1.60 -14.43 8.86
C MET A 42 1.84 -13.08 9.55
N GLN A 43 2.09 -13.09 10.87
CA GLN A 43 2.42 -11.89 11.62
C GLN A 43 3.72 -11.23 11.14
N ALA A 44 4.79 -12.01 10.95
CA ALA A 44 6.03 -11.47 10.38
C ALA A 44 5.76 -10.84 9.03
N ARG A 45 5.01 -11.53 8.17
CA ARG A 45 4.77 -11.05 6.81
C ARG A 45 3.98 -9.75 6.82
N GLU A 46 2.85 -9.69 7.51
CA GLU A 46 1.98 -8.51 7.54
C GLU A 46 2.63 -7.33 8.27
N LEU A 47 3.21 -7.55 9.46
CA LEU A 47 3.90 -6.47 10.20
C LEU A 47 5.14 -5.99 9.46
N ALA A 48 5.96 -6.91 8.92
CA ALA A 48 7.16 -6.50 8.20
C ALA A 48 6.86 -5.70 6.96
N VAL A 49 5.82 -6.09 6.21
CA VAL A 49 5.35 -5.34 5.05
C VAL A 49 4.82 -3.98 5.49
N GLY A 50 4.03 -3.92 6.56
CA GLY A 50 3.54 -2.65 7.12
C GLY A 50 4.66 -1.69 7.52
N PHE A 51 5.64 -2.13 8.30
CA PHE A 51 6.78 -1.28 8.69
C PHE A 51 7.66 -0.90 7.50
N GLY A 52 7.89 -1.82 6.56
CA GLY A 52 8.65 -1.52 5.36
C GLY A 52 7.94 -0.50 4.48
N LEU A 53 6.63 -0.63 4.26
CA LEU A 53 5.87 0.36 3.50
C LEU A 53 5.84 1.72 4.20
N ALA A 54 5.69 1.76 5.52
CA ALA A 54 5.75 3.01 6.27
C ALA A 54 7.13 3.70 6.14
N ALA A 55 8.22 2.92 6.19
CA ALA A 55 9.56 3.44 5.94
C ALA A 55 9.74 3.92 4.50
N ALA A 56 9.27 3.15 3.52
CA ALA A 56 9.34 3.51 2.10
C ALA A 56 8.56 4.79 1.80
N GLU A 57 7.34 4.91 2.32
CA GLU A 57 6.52 6.10 2.19
C GLU A 57 7.22 7.31 2.81
N HIS A 58 7.79 7.16 4.01
CA HIS A 58 8.53 8.23 4.67
C HIS A 58 9.76 8.69 3.85
N ILE A 59 10.55 7.75 3.31
CA ILE A 59 11.70 8.05 2.45
C ILE A 59 11.26 8.81 1.20
N VAL A 60 10.19 8.36 0.53
CA VAL A 60 9.67 9.03 -0.67
C VAL A 60 9.12 10.42 -0.35
N GLN A 61 8.43 10.60 0.78
CA GLN A 61 7.96 11.91 1.24
C GLN A 61 9.12 12.87 1.55
N GLN A 62 10.21 12.38 2.15
CA GLN A 62 11.41 13.19 2.38
C GLN A 62 12.09 13.59 1.06
N ARG A 63 12.13 12.67 0.07
CA ARG A 63 12.73 12.91 -1.24
C ARG A 63 11.92 13.90 -2.07
N TYR A 64 10.59 13.89 -1.94
CA TYR A 64 9.67 14.76 -2.68
C TYR A 64 8.78 15.56 -1.73
N PRO A 65 9.32 16.58 -1.03
CA PRO A 65 8.54 17.42 -0.13
C PRO A 65 7.34 18.06 -0.83
N GLY A 66 6.21 18.12 -0.13
CA GLY A 66 4.96 18.70 -0.65
C GLY A 66 4.24 17.85 -1.69
N HIS A 67 4.68 16.62 -1.97
CA HIS A 67 3.93 15.65 -2.76
C HIS A 67 3.04 14.79 -1.84
N ILE A 68 1.87 14.38 -2.34
CA ILE A 68 1.12 13.26 -1.74
C ILE A 68 1.70 11.97 -2.30
N VAL A 69 1.98 11.01 -1.41
CA VAL A 69 2.45 9.68 -1.77
C VAL A 69 1.28 8.71 -1.74
N SER A 70 1.10 7.96 -2.82
CA SER A 70 0.14 6.85 -2.91
C SER A 70 0.88 5.53 -3.03
N VAL A 71 0.49 4.54 -2.23
CA VAL A 71 1.03 3.17 -2.28
C VAL A 71 0.03 2.28 -3.00
N VAL A 72 0.47 1.59 -4.06
CA VAL A 72 -0.39 0.74 -4.87
C VAL A 72 0.24 -0.65 -5.01
N ASP A 73 -0.55 -1.71 -4.80
CA ASP A 73 -0.11 -3.09 -5.04
C ASP A 73 0.18 -3.31 -6.53
N THR A 74 1.44 -3.60 -6.86
CA THR A 74 1.89 -3.82 -8.24
C THR A 74 1.08 -4.93 -8.91
N GLY A 75 0.66 -5.94 -8.14
CA GLY A 75 -0.07 -7.09 -8.66
C GLY A 75 -1.45 -6.75 -9.14
N THR A 76 -2.09 -5.80 -8.49
CA THR A 76 -3.40 -5.28 -8.84
C THR A 76 -3.26 -4.36 -10.05
N VAL A 77 -2.26 -3.49 -10.09
CA VAL A 77 -2.00 -2.62 -11.25
C VAL A 77 -1.76 -3.44 -12.51
N LEU A 78 -0.80 -4.37 -12.49
CA LEU A 78 -0.37 -5.08 -13.70
C LEU A 78 -1.46 -5.96 -14.32
N ARG A 79 -2.49 -6.38 -13.58
CA ARG A 79 -3.60 -7.19 -14.12
C ARG A 79 -4.33 -6.53 -15.29
N ALA A 80 -4.35 -5.20 -15.36
CA ALA A 80 -5.00 -4.47 -16.45
C ALA A 80 -4.26 -4.64 -17.79
N GLY A 81 -2.92 -4.76 -17.78
CA GLY A 81 -2.11 -4.93 -18.98
C GLY A 81 -1.75 -6.39 -19.27
N TRP A 82 -1.40 -7.13 -18.22
CA TRP A 82 -0.85 -8.47 -18.32
C TRP A 82 -1.76 -9.52 -17.68
N PRO A 83 -2.02 -10.66 -18.35
CA PRO A 83 -2.83 -11.72 -17.77
C PRO A 83 -2.11 -12.35 -16.55
N PRO A 84 -2.84 -12.85 -15.55
CA PRO A 84 -2.26 -13.38 -14.31
C PRO A 84 -1.22 -14.49 -14.51
N ASN A 85 -1.32 -15.25 -15.61
CA ASN A 85 -0.47 -16.40 -15.89
C ASN A 85 0.74 -16.04 -16.77
N VAL A 86 0.89 -14.77 -17.19
CA VAL A 86 1.94 -14.39 -18.16
C VAL A 86 3.35 -14.77 -17.69
N SER A 87 3.59 -14.69 -16.38
CA SER A 87 4.87 -15.00 -15.74
C SER A 87 5.02 -16.49 -15.39
N GLN A 88 3.95 -17.29 -15.47
CA GLN A 88 4.00 -18.73 -15.17
C GLN A 88 4.45 -19.58 -16.36
N HIS A 89 4.56 -18.96 -17.55
CA HIS A 89 4.84 -19.66 -18.81
C HIS A 89 6.32 -19.68 -19.20
N SER A 90 7.24 -19.08 -18.43
CA SER A 90 8.68 -19.14 -18.74
C SER A 90 9.56 -19.42 -17.52
N ASN A 91 10.60 -20.24 -17.74
CA ASN A 91 11.66 -20.50 -16.75
C ASN A 91 12.55 -19.26 -16.50
N SER A 92 12.44 -18.24 -17.35
CA SER A 92 13.12 -16.94 -17.30
C SER A 92 12.26 -15.83 -16.70
N SER A 93 11.09 -16.14 -16.17
CA SER A 93 10.15 -15.16 -15.64
C SER A 93 10.79 -14.33 -14.53
N ARG A 94 11.01 -13.03 -14.79
CA ARG A 94 11.47 -12.11 -13.76
C ARG A 94 10.31 -11.74 -12.83
N PRO A 95 10.54 -11.79 -11.51
CA PRO A 95 9.52 -11.40 -10.56
C PRO A 95 9.37 -9.87 -10.55
N ARG A 96 8.22 -9.37 -10.09
CA ARG A 96 7.86 -7.95 -10.09
C ARG A 96 8.06 -7.32 -8.71
N PRO A 97 8.16 -5.97 -8.60
CA PRO A 97 8.11 -5.32 -7.31
C PRO A 97 6.79 -5.63 -6.60
N ASP A 98 6.81 -5.57 -5.26
CA ASP A 98 5.62 -5.83 -4.45
C ASP A 98 4.66 -4.63 -4.57
N TYR A 99 5.18 -3.40 -4.51
CA TYR A 99 4.40 -2.15 -4.56
C TYR A 99 5.01 -1.10 -5.49
N ILE A 100 4.17 -0.15 -5.90
CA ILE A 100 4.55 1.07 -6.61
C ILE A 100 4.12 2.26 -5.75
N LEU A 101 5.06 3.17 -5.49
CA LEU A 101 4.79 4.45 -4.85
C LEU A 101 4.72 5.53 -5.93
N GLU A 102 3.62 6.26 -5.97
CA GLU A 102 3.44 7.47 -6.78
C GLU A 102 3.56 8.69 -5.86
N ALA A 103 4.60 9.50 -6.03
CA ALA A 103 4.66 10.83 -5.46
C ALA A 103 4.07 11.82 -6.48
N TRP A 104 2.98 12.48 -6.10
CA TRP A 104 2.24 13.37 -6.98
C TRP A 104 1.98 14.73 -6.35
N LYS A 105 1.99 15.76 -7.21
CA LYS A 105 1.65 17.13 -6.87
C LYS A 105 0.95 17.79 -8.07
N PRO A 106 -0.03 18.68 -7.86
CA PRO A 106 -0.68 19.41 -8.94
C PRO A 106 0.33 20.15 -9.83
N GLY A 107 0.16 20.06 -11.15
CA GLY A 107 0.99 20.76 -12.13
C GLY A 107 2.37 20.14 -12.39
N GLU A 108 2.72 19.04 -11.73
CA GLU A 108 4.02 18.36 -11.90
C GLU A 108 3.85 16.91 -12.40
N PRO A 109 4.78 16.40 -13.23
CA PRO A 109 4.87 14.97 -13.55
C PRO A 109 5.02 14.10 -12.29
N SER A 110 4.25 13.01 -12.17
CA SER A 110 4.38 12.10 -11.02
C SER A 110 5.74 11.40 -11.01
N LYS A 111 6.34 11.23 -9.83
CA LYS A 111 7.55 10.43 -9.63
C LYS A 111 7.18 9.02 -9.19
N ILE A 112 7.85 8.03 -9.75
CA ILE A 112 7.58 6.61 -9.48
C ILE A 112 8.75 5.97 -8.73
N THR A 113 8.42 5.25 -7.66
CA THR A 113 9.39 4.42 -6.92
C THR A 113 8.87 2.99 -6.82
N PHE A 114 9.66 2.02 -7.27
CA PHE A 114 9.36 0.61 -7.07
C PHE A 114 9.78 0.17 -5.67
N VAL A 115 8.94 -0.65 -5.02
CA VAL A 115 9.18 -1.10 -3.66
C VAL A 115 9.10 -2.61 -3.59
N ALA A 116 10.17 -3.21 -3.09
CA ALA A 116 10.24 -4.61 -2.71
C ALA A 116 10.32 -4.70 -1.20
N CYS A 117 9.37 -5.39 -0.57
CA CYS A 117 9.31 -5.48 0.89
C CYS A 117 9.31 -6.93 1.37
N ARG A 118 10.28 -7.25 2.22
CA ARG A 118 10.44 -8.58 2.83
C ARG A 118 10.53 -8.46 4.35
N GLY A 119 10.14 -9.55 5.02
CA GLY A 119 10.05 -9.62 6.46
C GLY A 119 10.68 -10.87 7.03
N ASN A 120 11.21 -10.78 8.25
CA ASN A 120 11.72 -11.94 8.97
C ASN A 120 11.51 -11.84 10.49
N HIS A 121 11.11 -12.96 11.10
CA HIS A 121 11.18 -13.17 12.54
C HIS A 121 12.44 -13.97 12.88
N GLN A 122 13.50 -13.26 13.30
CA GLN A 122 14.73 -13.90 13.76
C GLN A 122 14.76 -14.01 15.29
N GLN A 123 15.13 -15.18 15.81
CA GLN A 123 15.62 -15.24 17.19
C GLN A 123 17.11 -14.90 17.17
N PRO A 124 17.59 -13.97 18.01
CA PRO A 124 19.01 -13.66 18.09
C PRO A 124 19.77 -14.92 18.54
N SER A 125 20.56 -15.50 17.63
CA SER A 125 21.46 -16.61 17.98
C SER A 125 22.76 -16.03 18.53
N LYS A 126 23.40 -16.73 19.48
CA LYS A 126 24.71 -16.34 20.06
C LYS A 126 25.83 -16.15 19.00
N ARG A 127 25.62 -16.58 17.76
CA ARG A 127 26.47 -16.28 16.60
C ARG A 127 25.78 -15.23 15.74
N GLY A 128 26.13 -13.95 15.92
CA GLY A 128 25.56 -12.80 15.20
C GLY A 128 25.74 -12.76 13.68
N GLY A 129 26.25 -13.83 13.04
CA GLY A 129 26.45 -13.91 11.59
C GLY A 129 25.24 -14.37 10.78
N LYS A 130 24.33 -15.17 11.37
CA LYS A 130 23.20 -15.77 10.63
C LYS A 130 22.08 -14.77 10.31
N THR A 131 21.88 -13.76 11.17
CA THR A 131 20.88 -12.69 10.99
C THR A 131 21.21 -11.82 9.79
N ARG A 132 22.44 -11.28 9.74
CA ARG A 132 22.92 -10.48 8.61
C ARG A 132 22.84 -11.22 7.27
N SER A 133 23.11 -12.52 7.26
CA SER A 133 23.04 -13.33 6.04
C SER A 133 21.62 -13.39 5.46
N THR A 134 20.58 -13.50 6.28
CA THR A 134 19.20 -13.57 5.77
C THR A 134 18.69 -12.21 5.32
N THR A 135 19.01 -11.13 6.04
CA THR A 135 18.68 -9.76 5.62
C THR A 135 19.30 -9.43 4.27
N LEU A 136 20.59 -9.73 4.09
CA LEU A 136 21.27 -9.55 2.80
C LEU A 136 20.60 -10.36 1.69
N GLN A 137 20.24 -11.63 1.94
CA GLN A 137 19.50 -12.45 0.96
C GLN A 137 18.13 -11.84 0.60
N GLN A 138 17.41 -11.29 1.58
CA GLN A 138 16.12 -10.63 1.35
C GLN A 138 16.27 -9.36 0.51
N LEU A 139 17.32 -8.57 0.76
CA LEU A 139 17.63 -7.37 -0.02
C LEU A 139 18.07 -7.71 -1.45
N VAL A 140 18.93 -8.73 -1.63
CA VAL A 140 19.32 -9.24 -2.96
C VAL A 140 18.09 -9.73 -3.72
N LYS A 141 17.22 -10.50 -3.05
CA LYS A 141 15.96 -10.92 -3.66
C LYS A 141 15.08 -9.73 -4.02
N GLY A 142 15.05 -8.70 -3.17
CA GLY A 142 14.37 -7.44 -3.45
C GLY A 142 14.86 -6.77 -4.73
N ALA A 143 16.17 -6.75 -4.96
CA ALA A 143 16.76 -6.18 -6.17
C ALA A 143 16.30 -6.92 -7.44
N GLU A 144 16.25 -8.26 -7.39
CA GLU A 144 15.72 -9.07 -8.51
C GLU A 144 14.24 -8.74 -8.81
N LEU A 145 13.43 -8.43 -7.79
CA LEU A 145 12.02 -8.03 -7.97
C LEU A 145 11.90 -6.68 -8.68
N THR A 146 12.68 -5.70 -8.23
CA THR A 146 12.62 -4.34 -8.78
C THR A 146 13.18 -4.28 -10.19
N GLU A 147 14.18 -5.09 -10.54
CA GLU A 147 14.70 -5.19 -11.90
C GLU A 147 13.73 -5.86 -12.90
N GLY A 148 12.81 -6.71 -12.43
CA GLY A 148 11.86 -7.40 -13.30
C GLY A 148 10.75 -6.52 -13.86
N MET A 149 10.72 -5.24 -13.45
CA MET A 149 9.84 -4.24 -14.03
C MET A 149 10.66 -3.02 -14.50
N GLN A 150 10.33 -2.53 -15.68
CA GLN A 150 10.93 -1.35 -16.29
C GLN A 150 9.83 -0.35 -16.65
N PHE A 151 10.17 0.93 -16.53
CA PHE A 151 9.27 2.03 -16.78
C PHE A 151 10.00 3.06 -17.62
N GLY A 152 9.52 3.32 -18.83
CA GLY A 152 10.25 4.10 -19.81
C GLY A 152 11.56 3.41 -20.21
N ASP A 153 12.66 4.14 -20.12
CA ASP A 153 14.01 3.65 -20.41
C ASP A 153 14.53 2.71 -19.32
N TRP A 154 15.44 1.82 -19.70
CA TRP A 154 16.00 0.81 -18.80
C TRP A 154 16.69 1.44 -17.58
N ASN A 155 16.37 0.93 -16.39
CA ASN A 155 16.98 1.27 -15.10
C ASN A 155 16.87 2.76 -14.71
N THR A 156 15.78 3.43 -15.12
CA THR A 156 15.51 4.84 -14.77
C THR A 156 14.58 5.01 -13.57
N ALA A 157 13.82 3.98 -13.19
CA ALA A 157 12.91 4.03 -12.05
C ALA A 157 13.65 3.91 -10.73
N ALA A 158 13.38 4.83 -9.80
CA ALA A 158 13.89 4.72 -8.43
C ALA A 158 13.35 3.44 -7.77
N SER A 159 14.15 2.81 -6.93
CA SER A 159 13.74 1.57 -6.24
C SER A 159 14.16 1.55 -4.78
N LEU A 160 13.33 0.98 -3.92
CA LEU A 160 13.62 0.71 -2.51
C LEU A 160 13.44 -0.79 -2.24
N MET A 161 14.52 -1.43 -1.77
CA MET A 161 14.52 -2.82 -1.33
C MET A 161 14.60 -2.84 0.18
N LEU A 162 13.56 -3.36 0.84
CA LEU A 162 13.42 -3.32 2.28
C LEU A 162 13.39 -4.72 2.90
N SER A 163 14.07 -4.84 4.03
CA SER A 163 14.09 -6.04 4.86
C SER A 163 13.82 -5.67 6.32
N THR A 164 12.61 -5.97 6.80
CA THR A 164 12.22 -5.71 8.19
C THR A 164 12.61 -6.89 9.09
N GLU A 165 13.40 -6.59 10.12
CA GLU A 165 13.79 -7.48 11.19
C GLU A 165 12.98 -7.20 12.45
N LEU A 166 12.26 -8.22 12.92
CA LEU A 166 11.60 -8.20 14.23
C LEU A 166 12.54 -8.86 15.26
N ILE A 167 13.34 -8.04 15.96
CA ILE A 167 14.42 -8.50 16.85
C ILE A 167 13.88 -8.65 18.28
N GLY A 168 13.87 -9.87 18.81
CA GLY A 168 13.21 -10.20 20.09
C GLY A 168 13.41 -9.21 21.25
N GLN A 169 14.66 -8.85 21.59
CA GLN A 169 14.99 -7.85 22.63
C GLN A 169 15.53 -6.52 22.06
N GLY A 170 15.60 -6.38 20.73
CA GLY A 170 16.27 -5.27 20.05
C GLY A 170 15.33 -4.31 19.31
N GLY A 171 14.02 -4.53 19.38
CA GLY A 171 13.02 -3.75 18.67
C GLY A 171 12.87 -4.13 17.19
N ILE A 172 12.41 -3.17 16.39
CA ILE A 172 12.07 -3.35 14.98
C ILE A 172 13.07 -2.54 14.15
N VAL A 173 13.75 -3.20 13.22
CA VAL A 173 14.73 -2.57 12.33
C VAL A 173 14.30 -2.79 10.89
N VAL A 174 14.25 -1.72 10.10
CA VAL A 174 14.03 -1.81 8.65
C VAL A 174 15.35 -1.48 7.96
N ASN A 175 15.94 -2.47 7.30
CA ASN A 175 17.13 -2.27 6.47
C ASN A 175 16.69 -1.91 5.05
N VAL A 176 17.33 -0.91 4.46
CA VAL A 176 16.95 -0.37 3.14
C VAL A 176 18.17 -0.31 2.23
N ILE A 177 18.02 -0.78 0.99
CA ILE A 177 18.91 -0.44 -0.12
C ILE A 177 18.10 0.42 -1.10
N GLU A 178 18.70 1.52 -1.51
CA GLU A 178 18.09 2.46 -2.46
C GLU A 178 18.82 2.37 -3.80
N SER A 179 18.06 2.28 -4.88
CA SER A 179 18.55 2.58 -6.22
C SER A 179 18.00 3.94 -6.65
N PRO A 180 18.86 4.91 -7.00
CA PRO A 180 18.39 6.19 -7.52
C PRO A 180 17.70 6.01 -8.87
N GLY A 181 16.88 6.99 -9.23
CA GLY A 181 16.18 7.04 -10.50
C GLY A 181 15.34 8.31 -10.57
N ASP A 182 15.07 8.76 -11.79
CA ASP A 182 14.41 10.02 -12.09
C ASP A 182 13.19 9.86 -13.01
N ALA A 183 12.77 8.62 -13.28
CA ALA A 183 11.65 8.32 -14.15
C ALA A 183 10.33 8.93 -13.67
N GLN A 184 9.53 9.41 -14.63
CA GLN A 184 8.34 10.20 -14.37
C GLN A 184 7.20 9.76 -15.28
N LEU A 185 5.98 9.82 -14.74
CA LEU A 185 4.78 9.77 -15.56
C LEU A 185 4.54 11.13 -16.21
N PRO A 186 3.99 11.18 -17.43
CA PRO A 186 3.57 12.43 -18.03
C PRO A 186 2.57 13.15 -17.12
N LEU A 187 2.59 14.47 -17.17
CA LEU A 187 1.63 15.31 -16.47
C LEU A 187 0.20 14.91 -16.91
N ARG A 188 -0.65 14.53 -15.96
CA ARG A 188 -2.08 14.33 -16.21
C ARG A 188 -2.75 15.70 -16.34
N VAL A 189 -3.16 16.04 -17.56
CA VAL A 189 -3.85 17.29 -17.88
C VAL A 189 -5.34 16.97 -18.09
N PRO A 190 -6.27 17.74 -17.50
CA PRO A 190 -7.69 17.57 -17.75
C PRO A 190 -8.02 17.55 -19.25
N GLY A 191 -8.76 16.53 -19.69
CA GLY A 191 -9.14 16.35 -21.11
C GLY A 191 -8.04 15.80 -22.02
N ALA A 192 -6.85 15.49 -21.50
CA ALA A 192 -5.80 14.81 -22.24
C ALA A 192 -5.82 13.29 -21.99
N PRO A 193 -5.21 12.47 -22.88
CA PRO A 193 -5.04 11.04 -22.63
C PRO A 193 -4.37 10.79 -21.27
N GLY A 194 -4.92 9.85 -20.50
CA GLY A 194 -4.39 9.50 -19.19
C GLY A 194 -5.07 10.19 -18.00
N ASN A 195 -6.15 10.96 -18.23
CA ASN A 195 -6.99 11.53 -17.18
C ASN A 195 -7.59 10.43 -16.28
N ALA A 196 -7.42 10.54 -14.97
CA ALA A 196 -7.91 9.58 -14.01
C ALA A 196 -9.43 9.55 -13.85
N ASP A 197 -10.16 10.58 -14.27
CA ASP A 197 -11.62 10.64 -14.22
C ASP A 197 -12.26 9.70 -15.26
N ASP A 198 -11.59 9.52 -16.40
CA ASP A 198 -12.08 8.69 -17.49
C ASP A 198 -12.03 7.19 -17.16
N GLU A 199 -13.04 6.44 -17.59
CA GLU A 199 -13.07 4.98 -17.43
C GLU A 199 -11.85 4.34 -18.11
N ILE A 200 -11.19 3.44 -17.39
CA ILE A 200 -10.05 2.69 -17.90
C ILE A 200 -10.47 1.28 -18.35
N ARG A 201 -9.91 0.85 -19.49
CA ARG A 201 -10.10 -0.50 -20.01
C ARG A 201 -8.82 -1.32 -19.84
N ASP A 202 -9.00 -2.64 -19.85
CA ASP A 202 -7.88 -3.57 -20.01
C ASP A 202 -7.10 -3.22 -21.28
N ARG A 203 -5.76 -3.27 -21.21
CA ARG A 203 -4.87 -3.04 -22.36
C ARG A 203 -4.19 -4.36 -22.72
N PRO A 204 -4.89 -5.29 -23.39
CA PRO A 204 -4.27 -6.53 -23.81
C PRO A 204 -3.18 -6.27 -24.85
N GLY A 205 -2.14 -7.12 -24.87
CA GLY A 205 -1.11 -7.09 -25.90
C GLY A 205 0.18 -6.35 -25.52
N ILE A 206 0.30 -5.84 -24.29
CA ILE A 206 1.61 -5.40 -23.79
C ILE A 206 2.51 -6.63 -23.64
N PRO A 207 3.69 -6.67 -24.30
CA PRO A 207 4.55 -7.84 -24.28
C PRO A 207 5.10 -8.12 -22.88
N TYR A 208 5.44 -9.38 -22.64
CA TYR A 208 6.17 -9.83 -21.46
C TYR A 208 7.43 -10.59 -21.85
N LEU A 209 7.27 -11.55 -22.78
CA LEU A 209 8.37 -12.32 -23.32
C LEU A 209 9.32 -11.40 -24.10
N ASN A 210 10.61 -11.43 -23.76
CA ASN A 210 11.64 -10.57 -24.38
C ASN A 210 11.25 -9.08 -24.44
N ALA A 211 10.46 -8.62 -23.47
CA ALA A 211 9.99 -7.24 -23.44
C ALA A 211 11.12 -6.29 -23.05
N VAL A 212 11.84 -6.61 -21.97
CA VAL A 212 12.86 -5.75 -21.39
C VAL A 212 14.17 -5.85 -22.17
N GLN A 213 14.60 -4.72 -22.74
CA GLN A 213 15.91 -4.57 -23.37
C GLN A 213 16.96 -4.21 -22.31
N ILE A 214 17.92 -5.10 -22.07
CA ILE A 214 19.10 -4.79 -21.25
C ILE A 214 20.19 -4.22 -22.17
N PRO A 215 20.70 -3.00 -21.91
CA PRO A 215 21.75 -2.39 -22.71
C PRO A 215 23.10 -3.11 -22.53
N VAL A 216 24.04 -2.80 -23.41
CA VAL A 216 25.42 -3.31 -23.34
C VAL A 216 26.07 -2.81 -22.04
N HIS A 217 26.65 -3.71 -21.27
CA HIS A 217 27.51 -3.37 -20.13
C HIS A 217 28.75 -4.26 -20.16
N GLU A 218 29.91 -3.71 -19.83
CA GLU A 218 31.27 -4.31 -19.85
C GLU A 218 31.34 -5.79 -20.25
N GLY A 219 31.62 -6.05 -21.53
CA GLY A 219 31.82 -7.40 -22.06
C GLY A 219 30.55 -8.21 -22.36
N GLN A 220 29.36 -7.70 -22.03
CA GLN A 220 28.08 -8.33 -22.35
C GLN A 220 27.35 -7.64 -23.49
N ARG A 221 26.80 -8.44 -24.42
CA ARG A 221 25.96 -7.91 -25.51
C ARG A 221 24.58 -7.52 -24.98
N ALA A 222 24.00 -6.51 -25.63
CA ALA A 222 22.60 -6.18 -25.42
C ALA A 222 21.75 -7.43 -25.69
N HIS A 223 20.83 -7.70 -24.79
CA HIS A 223 19.93 -8.85 -24.89
C HIS A 223 18.58 -8.49 -24.29
N ARG A 224 17.58 -9.28 -24.65
CA ARG A 224 16.22 -9.14 -24.14
C ARG A 224 15.96 -10.21 -23.10
N VAL A 225 15.19 -9.83 -22.09
CA VAL A 225 14.74 -10.72 -21.03
C VAL A 225 13.24 -10.59 -20.85
N ASP A 226 12.63 -11.61 -20.26
CA ASP A 226 11.23 -11.54 -19.86
C ASP A 226 11.08 -10.57 -18.69
N GLY A 227 10.04 -9.75 -18.74
CA GLY A 227 9.77 -8.78 -17.68
C GLY A 227 8.59 -7.88 -18.00
N PHE A 228 8.20 -7.07 -17.03
CA PHE A 228 7.16 -6.07 -17.21
C PHE A 228 7.80 -4.80 -17.74
N GLN A 229 7.42 -4.32 -18.92
CA GLN A 229 7.87 -3.02 -19.42
C GLN A 229 6.68 -2.14 -19.76
N VAL A 230 6.63 -0.97 -19.14
CA VAL A 230 5.74 0.11 -19.56
C VAL A 230 6.54 0.99 -20.52
N GLY A 231 6.24 0.90 -21.82
CA GLY A 231 6.92 1.68 -22.84
C GLY A 231 6.49 3.15 -22.85
N PRO A 232 7.23 4.04 -23.55
CA PRO A 232 6.89 5.46 -23.67
C PRO A 232 5.44 5.72 -24.11
N ASP A 233 4.92 4.91 -25.05
CA ASP A 233 3.55 5.03 -25.59
C ASP A 233 2.45 4.58 -24.60
N ASP A 234 2.84 3.91 -23.52
CA ASP A 234 1.94 3.39 -22.49
C ASP A 234 1.96 4.23 -21.20
N LEU A 235 2.84 5.23 -21.09
CA LEU A 235 3.04 5.98 -19.84
C LEU A 235 1.79 6.72 -19.38
N ALA A 236 1.07 7.39 -20.28
CA ALA A 236 -0.16 8.11 -19.94
C ALA A 236 -1.26 7.15 -19.42
N TRP A 237 -1.42 6.01 -20.09
CA TRP A 237 -2.35 4.95 -19.66
C TRP A 237 -1.94 4.37 -18.30
N PHE A 238 -0.64 4.14 -18.09
CA PHE A 238 -0.16 3.60 -16.81
C PHE A 238 -0.35 4.60 -15.67
N GLY A 239 -0.18 5.90 -15.94
CA GLY A 239 -0.45 6.96 -14.98
C GLY A 239 -1.92 7.06 -14.60
N GLN A 240 -2.83 6.91 -15.57
CA GLN A 240 -4.27 6.78 -15.31
C GLN A 240 -4.56 5.54 -14.45
N LEU A 241 -3.96 4.41 -14.81
CA LEU A 241 -4.14 3.13 -14.13
C LEU A 241 -3.71 3.19 -12.66
N LEU A 242 -2.56 3.80 -12.36
CA LEU A 242 -2.11 4.00 -10.98
C LEU A 242 -3.08 4.87 -10.19
N ALA A 243 -3.49 6.01 -10.75
CA ALA A 243 -4.42 6.91 -10.07
C ALA A 243 -5.77 6.26 -9.78
N ARG A 244 -6.34 5.57 -10.76
CA ARG A 244 -7.61 4.84 -10.58
C ARG A 244 -7.47 3.65 -9.63
N THR A 245 -6.38 2.89 -9.72
CA THR A 245 -6.16 1.78 -8.77
C THR A 245 -5.97 2.30 -7.33
N GLY A 246 -5.33 3.46 -7.16
CA GLY A 246 -5.29 4.17 -5.89
C GLY A 246 -6.67 4.57 -5.38
N ALA A 247 -7.51 5.18 -6.23
CA ALA A 247 -8.89 5.52 -5.90
C ALA A 247 -9.72 4.29 -5.50
N ALA A 248 -9.55 3.16 -6.20
CA ALA A 248 -10.16 1.88 -5.82
C ALA A 248 -9.73 1.42 -4.42
N GLY A 249 -8.46 1.59 -4.07
CA GLY A 249 -7.95 1.30 -2.74
C GLY A 249 -8.60 2.18 -1.66
N LEU A 250 -8.76 3.48 -1.94
CA LEU A 250 -9.39 4.44 -1.03
C LEU A 250 -10.87 4.12 -0.79
N THR A 251 -11.63 3.81 -1.85
CA THR A 251 -13.04 3.40 -1.70
C THR A 251 -13.14 2.09 -0.95
N ALA A 252 -12.30 1.10 -1.26
CA ALA A 252 -12.33 -0.19 -0.57
C ALA A 252 -11.99 -0.04 0.92
N PHE A 253 -11.05 0.85 1.26
CA PHE A 253 -10.70 1.17 2.64
C PHE A 253 -11.85 1.85 3.39
N ALA A 254 -12.61 2.73 2.73
CA ALA A 254 -13.78 3.37 3.31
C ALA A 254 -15.00 2.44 3.43
N GLY A 255 -15.00 1.27 2.79
CA GLY A 255 -16.15 0.35 2.76
C GLY A 255 -16.98 0.40 1.46
N GLY A 256 -16.57 1.21 0.50
CA GLY A 256 -17.31 1.49 -0.72
C GLY A 256 -17.25 0.36 -1.73
N GLY A 257 -18.11 -0.66 -1.57
CA GLY A 257 -18.21 -1.84 -2.45
C GLY A 257 -18.37 -1.48 -3.95
N PRO A 258 -19.58 -1.19 -4.44
CA PRO A 258 -19.80 -0.83 -5.85
C PRO A 258 -18.99 0.40 -6.32
N ASN A 259 -18.69 1.34 -5.42
CA ASN A 259 -17.85 2.50 -5.74
C ASN A 259 -16.42 2.08 -6.12
N THR A 260 -15.87 1.05 -5.47
CA THR A 260 -14.56 0.46 -5.84
C THR A 260 -14.58 -0.13 -7.25
N ALA A 261 -15.70 -0.72 -7.66
CA ALA A 261 -15.82 -1.33 -8.99
C ALA A 261 -15.65 -0.31 -10.12
N HIS A 262 -16.01 0.96 -9.91
CA HIS A 262 -15.91 2.00 -10.92
C HIS A 262 -14.46 2.22 -11.40
N TYR A 263 -13.49 1.98 -10.52
CA TYR A 263 -12.09 2.29 -10.75
C TYR A 263 -11.25 1.15 -11.32
N LEU A 264 -11.78 -0.07 -11.29
CA LEU A 264 -11.06 -1.26 -11.69
C LEU A 264 -11.45 -1.72 -13.09
N THR A 265 -10.48 -2.26 -13.83
CA THR A 265 -10.74 -3.02 -15.05
C THR A 265 -11.34 -4.40 -14.73
N ALA A 266 -11.81 -5.11 -15.77
CA ALA A 266 -12.36 -6.46 -15.59
C ALA A 266 -11.31 -7.44 -15.04
N ARG A 267 -10.06 -7.37 -15.54
CA ARG A 267 -8.96 -8.24 -15.07
C ARG A 267 -8.45 -7.89 -13.69
N GLN A 268 -8.61 -6.64 -13.27
CA GLN A 268 -8.36 -6.21 -11.89
C GLN A 268 -9.43 -6.70 -10.89
N GLY A 269 -10.51 -7.29 -11.39
CA GLY A 269 -11.53 -7.91 -10.54
C GLY A 269 -12.74 -7.02 -10.27
N ARG A 270 -13.02 -6.02 -11.12
CA ARG A 270 -14.24 -5.17 -11.06
C ARG A 270 -15.50 -5.93 -10.65
N LYS A 271 -15.72 -7.11 -11.24
CA LYS A 271 -16.90 -7.95 -10.97
C LYS A 271 -17.06 -8.36 -9.50
N HIS A 272 -15.98 -8.55 -8.75
CA HIS A 272 -16.05 -8.91 -7.32
C HIS A 272 -16.73 -7.81 -6.49
N TYR A 273 -16.57 -6.56 -6.90
CA TYR A 273 -17.11 -5.39 -6.20
C TYR A 273 -18.51 -4.98 -6.70
N GLN A 274 -19.00 -5.60 -7.78
CA GLN A 274 -20.34 -5.35 -8.33
C GLN A 274 -21.42 -6.25 -7.72
N VAL A 275 -21.04 -7.35 -7.07
CA VAL A 275 -21.99 -8.27 -6.45
C VAL A 275 -22.57 -7.61 -5.19
N PRO A 276 -23.91 -7.51 -5.05
CA PRO A 276 -24.52 -7.05 -3.80
C PRO A 276 -24.15 -8.01 -2.68
N ILE A 277 -23.38 -7.54 -1.70
CA ILE A 277 -23.01 -8.33 -0.52
C ILE A 277 -24.15 -8.20 0.50
N PHE A 278 -24.65 -9.33 1.01
CA PHE A 278 -25.76 -9.38 1.97
C PHE A 278 -25.46 -8.56 3.24
N ALA A 279 -26.49 -7.93 3.79
CA ALA A 279 -26.45 -6.97 4.92
C ALA A 279 -25.80 -7.46 6.23
N ALA A 280 -25.46 -8.75 6.35
CA ALA A 280 -24.77 -9.32 7.52
C ALA A 280 -23.25 -9.44 7.37
N THR A 281 -22.73 -9.24 6.14
CA THR A 281 -21.29 -9.27 5.82
C THR A 281 -20.82 -7.99 5.11
N SER A 282 -21.71 -7.03 4.91
CA SER A 282 -21.41 -5.73 4.31
C SER A 282 -20.78 -4.78 5.33
N SER A 283 -19.57 -4.31 5.03
CA SER A 283 -19.19 -2.94 5.38
C SER A 283 -20.01 -2.04 4.47
N VAL A 284 -21.00 -1.35 5.03
CA VAL A 284 -21.71 -0.28 4.35
C VAL A 284 -21.00 1.01 4.75
N ASP A 285 -20.91 1.99 3.86
CA ASP A 285 -20.40 3.34 4.18
C ASP A 285 -21.39 4.12 5.07
N ASP A 286 -21.87 3.51 6.16
CA ASP A 286 -22.91 4.06 7.04
C ASP A 286 -22.35 4.59 8.37
N ALA A 287 -21.09 4.27 8.69
CA ALA A 287 -20.43 4.76 9.89
C ALA A 287 -19.88 6.19 9.67
N GLN A 288 -19.99 7.01 10.71
CA GLN A 288 -19.53 8.40 10.69
C GLN A 288 -18.86 8.76 12.01
N ILE A 289 -17.75 9.49 11.92
CA ILE A 289 -17.07 10.08 13.08
C ILE A 289 -16.73 11.54 12.80
N TYR A 290 -16.50 12.30 13.86
CA TYR A 290 -15.97 13.66 13.78
C TYR A 290 -14.62 13.72 14.46
N VAL A 291 -13.64 14.30 13.77
CA VAL A 291 -12.26 14.45 14.24
C VAL A 291 -11.85 15.88 13.92
N GLY A 292 -11.51 16.68 14.93
CA GLY A 292 -11.21 18.11 14.76
C GLY A 292 -12.30 18.90 14.03
N GLY A 293 -13.57 18.56 14.24
CA GLY A 293 -14.71 19.20 13.56
C GLY A 293 -14.92 18.77 12.10
N VAL A 294 -14.06 17.94 11.54
CA VAL A 294 -14.22 17.37 10.20
C VAL A 294 -14.99 16.06 10.28
N LYS A 295 -15.97 15.90 9.40
CA LYS A 295 -16.77 14.68 9.28
C LYS A 295 -16.06 13.66 8.40
N PHE A 296 -15.90 12.45 8.91
CA PHE A 296 -15.39 11.29 8.19
C PHE A 296 -16.50 10.27 8.02
N VAL A 297 -16.55 9.65 6.84
CA VAL A 297 -17.52 8.61 6.46
C VAL A 297 -16.76 7.35 6.08
N GLY A 298 -17.34 6.20 6.42
CA GLY A 298 -16.78 4.92 6.04
C GLY A 298 -17.45 3.77 6.76
N THR A 299 -16.66 2.80 7.20
CA THR A 299 -17.13 1.60 7.90
C THR A 299 -16.49 1.48 9.27
N ASP A 300 -17.23 0.91 10.21
CA ASP A 300 -16.68 0.42 11.46
C ASP A 300 -16.73 -1.11 11.53
N HIS A 301 -15.89 -1.67 12.40
CA HIS A 301 -15.91 -3.08 12.73
C HIS A 301 -15.58 -3.27 14.21
N VAL A 302 -16.38 -4.07 14.89
CA VAL A 302 -16.13 -4.43 16.28
C VAL A 302 -15.57 -5.85 16.36
N PHE A 303 -14.34 -5.96 16.84
CA PHE A 303 -13.68 -7.23 17.10
C PHE A 303 -13.26 -7.33 18.57
N ARG A 304 -12.68 -8.48 18.93
CA ARG A 304 -12.17 -8.72 20.28
C ARG A 304 -10.66 -8.90 20.27
N LEU A 305 -10.00 -8.22 21.20
CA LEU A 305 -8.61 -8.42 21.59
C LEU A 305 -8.62 -9.02 22.99
N GLY A 306 -8.52 -10.36 23.06
CA GLY A 306 -8.81 -11.12 24.28
C GLY A 306 -10.24 -10.87 24.78
N SER A 307 -10.38 -10.35 26.00
CA SER A 307 -11.67 -9.99 26.61
C SER A 307 -12.14 -8.56 26.27
N VAL A 308 -11.28 -7.76 25.63
CA VAL A 308 -11.56 -6.35 25.33
C VAL A 308 -12.24 -6.26 23.98
N ARG A 309 -13.36 -5.52 23.92
CA ARG A 309 -14.02 -5.18 22.65
C ARG A 309 -13.37 -3.93 22.10
N VAL A 310 -12.91 -3.99 20.87
CA VAL A 310 -12.31 -2.86 20.16
C VAL A 310 -13.14 -2.61 18.92
N GLU A 311 -13.51 -1.35 18.73
CA GLU A 311 -14.08 -0.84 17.50
C GLU A 311 -12.98 -0.20 16.69
N ALA A 312 -12.88 -0.56 15.42
CA ALA A 312 -12.04 0.13 14.46
C ALA A 312 -12.91 0.78 13.40
N PHE A 313 -12.63 2.05 13.14
CA PHE A 313 -13.22 2.82 12.05
C PHE A 313 -12.17 3.00 10.95
N SER A 314 -12.55 2.75 9.70
CA SER A 314 -11.81 3.15 8.50
C SER A 314 -12.70 4.00 7.62
N GLY A 315 -12.19 5.14 7.18
CA GLY A 315 -12.98 6.05 6.38
C GLY A 315 -12.17 7.16 5.73
N MET A 316 -12.88 8.13 5.20
CA MET A 316 -12.34 9.28 4.51
C MET A 316 -13.14 10.53 4.84
N ALA A 317 -12.49 11.70 4.78
CA ALA A 317 -13.19 12.98 4.93
C ALA A 317 -14.35 13.06 3.92
N GLU A 318 -15.55 13.41 4.38
CA GLU A 318 -16.78 13.30 3.59
C GLU A 318 -16.70 14.05 2.26
N ASN A 319 -16.12 15.24 2.26
CA ASN A 319 -15.93 16.05 1.06
C ASN A 319 -15.05 15.37 0.02
N LEU A 320 -13.96 14.71 0.45
CA LEU A 320 -13.07 13.96 -0.44
C LEU A 320 -13.70 12.65 -0.90
N TYR A 321 -14.42 11.97 -0.01
CA TYR A 321 -15.12 10.74 -0.34
C TYR A 321 -16.20 10.98 -1.39
N LYS A 322 -16.91 12.11 -1.33
CA LYS A 322 -17.92 12.49 -2.31
C LYS A 322 -17.34 12.60 -3.72
N LEU A 323 -16.19 13.27 -3.89
CA LEU A 323 -15.52 13.40 -5.18
C LEU A 323 -15.15 12.03 -5.76
N ILE A 324 -14.57 11.15 -4.95
CA ILE A 324 -14.26 9.78 -5.36
C ILE A 324 -15.56 8.98 -5.64
N LYS A 325 -16.65 9.23 -4.94
CA LYS A 325 -17.92 8.54 -5.25
C LYS A 325 -18.48 8.99 -6.60
N GLU A 326 -18.26 10.23 -6.99
CA GLU A 326 -18.72 10.84 -8.24
C GLU A 326 -17.81 10.55 -9.45
N GLY A 327 -16.66 9.91 -9.23
CA GLY A 327 -15.70 9.58 -10.29
C GLY A 327 -14.65 10.67 -10.54
N GLU A 328 -14.65 11.74 -9.74
CA GLU A 328 -13.80 12.93 -9.89
C GLU A 328 -12.45 12.73 -9.20
N VAL A 329 -11.63 11.82 -9.72
CA VAL A 329 -10.32 11.44 -9.15
C VAL A 329 -9.32 12.59 -9.22
N GLU A 330 -9.24 13.33 -10.32
CA GLU A 330 -8.27 14.43 -10.45
C GLU A 330 -8.61 15.58 -9.49
N GLU A 331 -9.90 15.93 -9.38
CA GLU A 331 -10.37 16.94 -8.43
C GLU A 331 -10.15 16.47 -6.99
N TYR A 332 -10.48 15.21 -6.67
CA TYR A 332 -10.16 14.60 -5.38
C TYR A 332 -8.68 14.80 -5.02
N ARG A 333 -7.76 14.44 -5.91
CA ARG A 333 -6.31 14.52 -5.66
C ARG A 333 -5.90 15.98 -5.41
N ARG A 334 -6.43 16.93 -6.18
CA ARG A 334 -6.16 18.36 -6.00
C ARG A 334 -6.65 18.88 -4.66
N VAL A 335 -7.88 18.53 -4.27
CA VAL A 335 -8.46 18.97 -2.99
C VAL A 335 -7.74 18.31 -1.81
N ALA A 336 -7.41 17.02 -1.90
CA ALA A 336 -6.63 16.32 -0.87
C ALA A 336 -5.24 16.96 -0.68
N HIS A 337 -4.57 17.33 -1.78
CA HIS A 337 -3.29 18.04 -1.75
C HIS A 337 -3.40 19.39 -1.04
N ASN A 338 -4.41 20.20 -1.37
CA ASN A 338 -4.63 21.48 -0.70
C ASN A 338 -4.90 21.34 0.81
N LEU A 339 -5.53 20.24 1.23
CA LEU A 339 -5.84 19.96 2.64
C LEU A 339 -4.73 19.22 3.38
N SER A 340 -3.66 18.80 2.70
CA SER A 340 -2.69 17.85 3.26
C SER A 340 -2.02 18.34 4.55
N SER A 341 -1.75 19.65 4.64
CA SER A 341 -1.16 20.26 5.83
C SER A 341 -2.13 20.33 7.00
N THR A 342 -3.42 20.52 6.74
CA THR A 342 -4.47 20.66 7.76
C THR A 342 -4.65 19.37 8.56
N TRP A 343 -4.49 18.20 7.93
CA TRP A 343 -4.62 16.90 8.61
C TRP A 343 -3.57 16.71 9.71
N GLY A 344 -2.35 17.22 9.50
CA GLY A 344 -1.28 17.14 10.49
C GLY A 344 -1.58 17.92 11.77
N ASP A 345 -2.31 19.02 11.66
CA ASP A 345 -2.68 19.85 12.82
C ASP A 345 -3.88 19.26 13.55
N ILE A 346 -4.90 18.79 12.82
CA ILE A 346 -6.04 18.04 13.39
C ILE A 346 -5.55 16.82 14.18
N GLN A 347 -4.60 16.05 13.63
CA GLN A 347 -4.08 14.87 14.32
C GLN A 347 -3.34 15.23 15.62
N LYS A 348 -2.65 16.37 15.67
CA LYS A 348 -1.95 16.80 16.90
C LYS A 348 -2.93 17.20 18.00
N GLU A 349 -4.03 17.84 17.63
CA GLU A 349 -5.07 18.29 18.56
C GLU A 349 -5.83 17.09 19.17
N ASP A 350 -6.18 16.08 18.38
CA ASP A 350 -7.04 14.96 18.83
C ASP A 350 -6.28 13.73 19.39
N ARG A 351 -4.94 13.74 19.35
CA ARG A 351 -4.08 12.66 19.90
C ARG A 351 -4.29 12.40 21.39
N GLN A 352 -5.04 13.24 22.09
CA GLN A 352 -5.29 13.12 23.53
C GLN A 352 -6.37 12.09 23.90
N THR A 353 -7.21 11.64 22.96
CA THR A 353 -8.44 10.89 23.31
C THR A 353 -8.51 9.45 22.80
N SER A 354 -7.89 9.10 21.66
CA SER A 354 -7.89 7.74 21.09
C SER A 354 -6.78 7.52 20.03
N PRO A 355 -6.33 6.28 19.76
CA PRO A 355 -5.41 6.00 18.65
C PRO A 355 -6.04 6.36 17.30
N LEU A 356 -5.48 7.39 16.67
CA LEU A 356 -5.96 8.00 15.42
C LEU A 356 -4.81 8.13 14.41
N SER A 357 -5.03 7.61 13.20
CA SER A 357 -4.16 7.79 12.04
C SER A 357 -4.91 8.61 10.99
N LEU A 358 -4.39 9.79 10.66
CA LEU A 358 -4.87 10.64 9.57
C LEU A 358 -3.79 10.72 8.50
N GLN A 359 -4.16 10.51 7.25
CA GLN A 359 -3.23 10.52 6.13
C GLN A 359 -3.42 11.78 5.26
N PRO A 360 -2.36 12.26 4.57
CA PRO A 360 -2.42 13.41 3.66
C PRO A 360 -3.52 13.32 2.59
N ASN A 361 -3.86 12.10 2.19
CA ASN A 361 -4.87 11.80 1.18
C ASN A 361 -6.32 11.86 1.71
N GLY A 362 -6.50 12.21 3.00
CA GLY A 362 -7.80 12.38 3.65
C GLY A 362 -8.40 11.12 4.25
N THR A 363 -7.68 9.99 4.29
CA THR A 363 -8.14 8.79 4.98
C THR A 363 -7.90 8.88 6.48
N VAL A 364 -8.76 8.20 7.23
CA VAL A 364 -8.66 8.08 8.68
C VAL A 364 -8.80 6.62 9.10
N MET A 365 -8.00 6.24 10.09
CA MET A 365 -8.22 5.04 10.89
C MET A 365 -8.28 5.44 12.37
N ALA A 366 -9.34 5.03 13.06
CA ALA A 366 -9.50 5.29 14.48
C ALA A 366 -9.79 3.99 15.23
N LEU A 367 -9.20 3.81 16.41
CA LEU A 367 -9.46 2.68 17.29
C LEU A 367 -10.06 3.16 18.60
N ARG A 368 -11.10 2.47 19.08
CA ARG A 368 -11.76 2.78 20.34
C ARG A 368 -12.02 1.52 21.15
N ILE A 369 -11.66 1.56 22.43
CA ILE A 369 -12.03 0.49 23.38
C ILE A 369 -13.49 0.70 23.77
N LEU A 370 -14.32 -0.32 23.57
CA LEU A 370 -15.73 -0.29 23.97
C LEU A 370 -15.89 -0.78 25.42
N PRO A 371 -16.75 -0.13 26.22
CA PRO A 371 -17.00 -0.58 27.59
C PRO A 371 -17.58 -1.99 27.60
N LEU A 372 -17.18 -2.79 28.61
CA LEU A 372 -17.79 -4.09 28.87
C LEU A 372 -19.28 -3.87 29.14
N ARG A 373 -20.16 -4.55 28.39
CA ARG A 373 -21.60 -4.57 28.71
C ARG A 373 -21.73 -5.04 30.15
N ARG A 374 -22.11 -4.14 31.08
CA ARG A 374 -22.55 -4.56 32.41
C ARG A 374 -23.69 -5.54 32.19
N GLN A 375 -23.53 -6.78 32.64
CA GLN A 375 -24.65 -7.70 32.74
C GLN A 375 -25.73 -6.97 33.54
N ARG A 376 -26.88 -6.72 32.91
CA ARG A 376 -28.10 -6.43 33.67
C ARG A 376 -28.26 -7.63 34.60
N LYS A 377 -28.01 -7.44 35.89
CA LYS A 377 -28.45 -8.41 36.89
C LYS A 377 -29.96 -8.58 36.69
N PRO A 378 -30.45 -9.83 36.65
CA PRO A 378 -31.87 -10.11 36.47
C PRO A 378 -32.73 -9.43 37.54
#